data_AF-A0A383X5Y7-F1
#
_entry.id   AF-A0A383X5Y7-F1
#
_cell.length_a   1.000
_cell.length_b   1.000
_cell.length_c   1.000
_cell.angle_alpha   90.00
_cell.angle_beta   90.00
_cell.angle_gamma   90.00
#
_symmetry.space_group_name_H-M   'P 1'
#
loop_
_entity.id
_entity.type
_entity.pdbx_description
1 polymer ?
#
loop_
_entity_poly.entity_id
_entity_poly.type
_entity_poly.pdbx_seq_one_letter_code
_entity_poly.pdbx_strand_id
1 'polypeptide(L)'
;MEKFVGAATGTSRDKGGTFNGGEGQMDCIDESINTTLYLTMLQKYGLMREHRVEDRATRGWFLGGWPHTTAVISEAAVLGEQGRGRLWAIDSWFLDNGEPPFILPLETWKAGWEPIR
;
A
#
# COMPACT_ATOMS: atom_id res chain seq x y z
N MET A 1 3.77 10.49 4.44
CA MET A 1 5.18 10.75 4.07
C MET A 1 5.26 11.49 2.74
N GLU A 2 4.45 11.12 1.76
CA GLU A 2 4.39 11.73 0.42
C GLU A 2 4.21 13.25 0.36
N LYS A 3 3.45 13.86 1.28
CA LYS A 3 3.35 15.33 1.37
C LYS A 3 4.70 16.01 1.62
N PHE A 4 5.63 15.32 2.28
CA PHE A 4 6.97 15.85 2.57
C PHE A 4 7.98 15.51 1.47
N VAL A 5 7.96 14.27 0.96
CA VAL A 5 8.98 13.81 0.01
C VAL A 5 8.63 14.05 -1.45
N GLY A 6 7.34 14.17 -1.80
CA GLY A 6 6.88 14.26 -3.19
C GLY A 6 7.44 15.48 -3.94
N ALA A 7 7.66 16.60 -3.26
CA ALA A 7 8.30 17.76 -3.88
C ALA A 7 9.79 17.53 -4.17
N ALA A 8 10.48 16.76 -3.32
CA ALA A 8 11.89 16.44 -3.48
C ALA A 8 12.13 15.37 -4.55
N THR A 9 11.16 14.48 -4.77
CA THR A 9 11.22 13.39 -5.76
C THR A 9 10.51 13.71 -7.07
N GLY A 10 9.83 14.86 -7.18
CA GLY A 10 9.06 15.24 -8.36
C GLY A 10 7.73 14.51 -8.52
N THR A 11 7.27 13.78 -7.50
CA THR A 11 6.03 12.97 -7.53
C THR A 11 4.83 13.68 -6.89
N SER A 12 4.97 14.94 -6.47
CA SER A 12 3.89 15.70 -5.82
C SER A 12 2.63 15.92 -6.67
N ARG A 13 2.71 15.68 -7.97
CA ARG A 13 1.60 15.81 -8.93
C ARG A 13 1.00 14.47 -9.34
N ASP A 14 1.46 13.38 -8.76
CA ASP A 14 0.90 12.05 -8.99
C ASP A 14 -0.61 12.03 -8.69
N LYS A 15 -1.35 11.37 -9.58
CA LYS A 15 -2.80 11.24 -9.54
C LYS A 15 -3.17 9.79 -9.26
N GLY A 16 -4.21 9.58 -8.46
CA GLY A 16 -4.67 8.22 -8.18
C GLY A 16 -4.93 7.44 -9.47
N GLY A 17 -4.43 6.21 -9.56
CA GLY A 17 -4.38 5.40 -10.77
C GLY A 17 -2.99 5.35 -11.41
N THR A 18 -2.80 4.56 -12.47
CA THR A 18 -1.49 4.47 -13.16
C THR A 18 -1.34 5.46 -14.32
N PHE A 19 -2.44 5.82 -15.00
CA PHE A 19 -2.40 6.57 -16.26
C PHE A 19 -3.16 7.90 -16.18
N ASN A 20 -3.40 8.42 -14.98
CA ASN A 20 -4.28 9.57 -14.75
C ASN A 20 -3.53 10.89 -14.62
N GLY A 21 -2.21 10.87 -14.49
CA GLY A 21 -1.36 12.06 -14.41
C GLY A 21 -0.30 12.14 -15.51
N GLY A 22 0.69 13.00 -15.27
CA GLY A 22 1.76 13.32 -16.22
C GLY A 22 3.14 13.10 -15.63
N GLU A 23 4.04 14.06 -15.78
CA GLU A 23 5.36 13.99 -15.16
C GLU A 23 5.25 13.89 -13.63
N GLY A 24 5.84 12.82 -13.08
CA GLY A 24 5.77 12.48 -11.66
C GLY A 24 4.72 11.43 -11.31
N GLN A 25 3.97 10.92 -12.31
CA GLN A 25 2.99 9.84 -12.13
C GLN A 25 3.66 8.53 -11.69
N MET A 26 3.04 7.86 -10.74
CA MET A 26 3.45 6.58 -10.19
C MET A 26 2.45 5.48 -10.58
N ASP A 27 2.95 4.25 -10.65
CA ASP A 27 2.10 3.07 -10.82
C ASP A 27 1.90 2.31 -9.49
N CYS A 28 1.12 1.23 -9.50
CA CYS A 28 0.87 0.44 -8.29
C CYS A 28 2.16 -0.17 -7.68
N ILE A 29 3.20 -0.39 -8.49
CA ILE A 29 4.47 -0.92 -8.02
C ILE A 29 5.22 0.17 -7.26
N ASP A 30 5.37 1.36 -7.84
CA ASP A 30 6.01 2.51 -7.20
C ASP A 30 5.32 2.84 -5.86
N GLU A 31 3.99 2.93 -5.88
CA GLU A 31 3.16 3.18 -4.70
C GLU A 31 3.37 2.13 -3.61
N SER A 32 3.35 0.84 -3.98
CA SER A 32 3.58 -0.25 -3.03
C SER A 32 4.99 -0.23 -2.44
N ILE A 33 6.00 0.14 -3.22
CA ILE A 33 7.40 0.25 -2.77
C ILE A 33 7.54 1.41 -1.79
N ASN A 34 7.04 2.59 -2.15
CA ASN A 34 7.10 3.79 -1.33
C ASN A 34 6.41 3.57 0.02
N THR A 35 5.18 3.05 -0.01
CA THR A 35 4.44 2.72 1.21
C THR A 35 5.18 1.70 2.08
N THR A 36 5.69 0.61 1.49
CA THR A 36 6.49 -0.40 2.22
C THR A 36 7.75 0.20 2.84
N LEU A 37 8.43 1.11 2.12
CA LEU A 37 9.63 1.80 2.61
C LEU A 37 9.30 2.69 3.80
N TYR A 38 8.24 3.49 3.73
CA TYR A 38 7.81 4.34 4.84
C TYR A 38 7.47 3.51 6.08
N LEU A 39 6.71 2.44 5.92
CA LEU A 39 6.36 1.53 7.02
C LEU A 39 7.61 0.88 7.63
N THR A 40 8.55 0.47 6.79
CA THR A 40 9.83 -0.10 7.24
C THR A 40 10.63 0.90 8.07
N MET A 41 10.66 2.18 7.66
CA MET A 41 11.28 3.25 8.44
C MET A 41 10.58 3.42 9.79
N LEU A 42 9.24 3.48 9.81
CA LEU A 42 8.47 3.60 11.06
C LEU A 42 8.73 2.42 12.00
N GLN A 43 8.77 1.19 11.48
CA GLN A 43 9.11 0.00 12.26
C GLN A 43 10.53 0.08 12.83
N LYS A 44 11.53 0.47 12.01
CA LYS A 44 12.93 0.61 12.43
C LYS A 44 13.10 1.61 13.58
N TYR A 45 12.32 2.69 13.58
CA TYR A 45 12.34 3.70 14.65
C TYR A 45 11.40 3.41 15.82
N GLY A 46 10.81 2.20 15.88
CA GLY A 46 9.95 1.79 17.00
C GLY A 46 8.59 2.51 17.06
N LEU A 47 8.15 3.08 15.93
CA LEU A 47 6.87 3.79 15.81
C LEU A 47 5.70 2.85 15.47
N MET A 48 5.98 1.57 15.19
CA MET A 48 4.98 0.51 15.03
C MET A 48 5.09 -0.48 16.19
N ARG A 49 4.07 -0.52 17.05
CA ARG A 49 4.01 -1.42 18.23
C ARG A 49 3.17 -2.66 17.96
N GLU A 50 1.99 -2.43 17.39
CA GLU A 50 0.96 -3.46 17.19
C GLU A 50 1.03 -4.14 15.83
N HIS A 51 1.95 -3.73 14.94
CA HIS A 51 2.01 -4.21 13.57
C HIS A 51 3.44 -4.51 13.12
N ARG A 52 3.57 -5.43 12.15
CA ARG A 52 4.82 -5.75 11.45
C ARG A 52 4.65 -5.51 9.95
N VAL A 53 5.71 -5.04 9.30
CA VAL A 53 5.76 -4.96 7.83
C VAL A 53 5.96 -6.36 7.25
N GLU A 54 5.18 -6.70 6.24
CA GLU A 54 5.21 -7.99 5.55
C GLU A 54 5.59 -7.80 4.07
N ASP A 55 5.76 -8.93 3.36
CA ASP A 55 5.92 -8.91 1.91
C ASP A 55 4.68 -8.29 1.23
N ARG A 56 4.93 -7.47 0.21
CA ARG A 56 3.88 -6.90 -0.64
C ARG A 56 3.03 -8.00 -1.27
N ALA A 57 1.75 -7.71 -1.48
CA ALA A 57 0.82 -8.63 -2.11
C ALA A 57 0.38 -8.12 -3.47
N THR A 58 0.20 -9.03 -4.43
CA THR A 58 -0.32 -8.74 -5.76
C THR A 58 -1.62 -9.51 -5.98
N ARG A 59 -2.61 -8.86 -6.59
CA ARG A 59 -3.86 -9.47 -7.09
C ARG A 59 -3.98 -9.24 -8.60
N GLY A 60 -4.83 -10.04 -9.24
CA GLY A 60 -4.94 -10.08 -10.69
C GLY A 60 -3.89 -11.02 -11.30
N TRP A 61 -4.32 -11.82 -12.28
CA TRP A 61 -3.44 -12.63 -13.11
C TRP A 61 -3.57 -12.14 -14.55
N PHE A 62 -2.51 -12.26 -15.36
CA PHE A 62 -2.46 -11.79 -16.76
C PHE A 62 -3.65 -12.23 -17.65
N LEU A 63 -4.47 -13.20 -17.21
CA LEU A 63 -5.68 -13.68 -17.91
C LEU A 63 -7.02 -13.14 -17.34
N GLY A 64 -7.00 -12.39 -16.24
CA GLY A 64 -8.20 -11.94 -15.50
C GLY A 64 -8.16 -10.53 -14.93
N GLY A 65 -7.12 -9.74 -15.24
CA GLY A 65 -7.00 -8.33 -14.84
C GLY A 65 -5.55 -7.84 -14.90
N TRP A 66 -5.35 -6.51 -14.88
CA TRP A 66 -4.01 -5.95 -14.70
C TRP A 66 -3.49 -6.28 -13.29
N PRO A 67 -2.22 -6.69 -13.14
CA PRO A 67 -1.65 -6.94 -11.83
C PRO A 67 -1.70 -5.64 -11.01
N HIS A 68 -2.22 -5.74 -9.80
CA HIS A 68 -2.28 -4.64 -8.83
C HIS A 68 -1.55 -5.06 -7.57
N THR A 69 -0.64 -4.23 -7.07
CA THR A 69 0.23 -4.56 -5.92
C THR A 69 0.04 -3.55 -4.80
N THR A 70 0.07 -4.02 -3.55
CA THR A 70 -0.11 -3.21 -2.35
C THR A 70 0.95 -3.54 -1.29
N ALA A 71 1.23 -2.60 -0.39
CA ALA A 71 1.98 -2.86 0.82
C ALA A 71 1.14 -3.66 1.83
N VAL A 72 1.79 -4.44 2.69
CA VAL A 72 1.10 -5.31 3.65
C VAL A 72 1.70 -5.16 5.04
N ILE A 73 0.82 -5.14 6.04
CA ILE A 73 1.21 -5.30 7.44
C ILE A 73 0.45 -6.45 8.09
N SER A 74 1.05 -7.05 9.11
CA SER A 74 0.40 -8.02 10.00
C SER A 74 0.22 -7.44 11.40
N GLU A 75 -0.77 -7.93 12.14
CA GLU A 75 -0.89 -7.69 13.58
C GLU A 75 0.25 -8.40 14.34
N ALA A 76 0.99 -7.67 15.17
CA ALA A 76 2.14 -8.18 15.92
C ALA A 76 1.75 -9.05 17.12
N ALA A 77 0.55 -8.86 17.67
CA ALA A 77 0.11 -9.45 18.92
C ALA A 77 -1.28 -10.09 18.83
N VAL A 78 -1.47 -11.03 17.90
CA VAL A 78 -2.50 -12.06 18.03
C VAL A 78 -1.94 -13.35 17.40
N LEU A 79 -1.38 -14.23 18.24
CA LEU A 79 -1.37 -15.65 17.89
C LEU A 79 -2.83 -16.11 17.94
N GLY A 80 -3.54 -15.95 16.82
CA GLY A 80 -4.76 -16.74 16.61
C GLY A 80 -4.39 -18.22 16.57
N GLU A 81 -5.39 -19.10 16.49
CA GLU A 81 -5.20 -20.57 16.48
C GLU A 81 -4.18 -21.08 15.43
N GLN A 82 -3.81 -20.26 14.45
CA GLN A 82 -2.89 -20.53 13.33
C GLN A 82 -1.49 -19.89 13.48
N GLY A 83 -1.20 -19.18 14.58
CA GLY A 83 0.14 -18.63 14.86
C GLY A 83 0.58 -17.41 14.01
N ARG A 84 -0.32 -16.77 13.26
CA ARG A 84 -0.06 -15.51 12.54
C ARG A 84 -1.17 -14.50 12.79
N GLY A 85 -0.77 -13.23 12.96
CA GLY A 85 -1.71 -12.10 13.07
C GLY A 85 -2.42 -11.82 11.75
N ARG A 86 -3.53 -11.10 11.81
CA ARG A 86 -4.32 -10.74 10.62
C ARG A 86 -3.49 -9.85 9.69
N LEU A 87 -3.63 -10.10 8.38
CA LEU A 87 -2.99 -9.30 7.33
C LEU A 87 -3.90 -8.18 6.84
N TRP A 88 -3.29 -7.02 6.60
CA TRP A 88 -3.94 -5.81 6.13
C TRP A 88 -3.21 -5.27 4.89
N ALA A 89 -3.97 -4.97 3.84
CA ALA A 89 -3.48 -4.22 2.69
C ALA A 89 -3.43 -2.73 3.01
N ILE A 90 -2.40 -2.03 2.52
CA ILE A 90 -2.24 -0.58 2.63
C ILE A 90 -1.99 -0.05 1.22
N ASP A 91 -3.06 0.46 0.61
CA ASP A 91 -3.11 0.77 -0.81
C ASP A 91 -3.25 2.28 -1.05
N SER A 92 -2.14 2.93 -1.41
CA SER A 92 -2.06 4.36 -1.72
C SER A 92 -2.42 4.69 -3.17
N TRP A 93 -2.52 3.70 -4.06
CA TRP A 93 -2.65 3.91 -5.51
C TRP A 93 -3.97 4.56 -5.95
N PHE A 94 -5.05 4.42 -5.17
CA PHE A 94 -6.39 4.84 -5.62
C PHE A 94 -6.61 6.35 -5.59
N LEU A 95 -5.84 7.09 -4.80
CA LEU A 95 -6.03 8.53 -4.56
C LEU A 95 -4.77 9.31 -4.97
N ASP A 96 -4.89 10.62 -5.06
CA ASP A 96 -3.75 11.49 -5.39
C ASP A 96 -2.67 11.44 -4.31
N ASN A 97 -1.41 11.62 -4.71
CA ASN A 97 -0.26 11.54 -3.81
C ASN A 97 -0.43 12.39 -2.55
N GLY A 98 -0.17 11.77 -1.39
CA GLY A 98 -0.32 12.39 -0.08
C GLY A 98 -1.71 12.28 0.54
N GLU A 99 -2.71 11.77 -0.17
CA GLU A 99 -3.97 11.35 0.45
C GLU A 99 -3.79 10.08 1.30
N PRO A 100 -4.64 9.84 2.32
CA PRO A 100 -4.57 8.62 3.12
C PRO A 100 -4.79 7.36 2.28
N PRO A 101 -3.97 6.30 2.44
CA PRO A 101 -4.18 5.05 1.73
C PRO A 101 -5.43 4.34 2.25
N PHE A 102 -6.00 3.47 1.43
CA PHE A 102 -7.03 2.54 1.88
C PHE A 102 -6.39 1.40 2.68
N ILE A 103 -6.96 1.13 3.86
CA ILE A 103 -6.50 0.07 4.77
C ILE A 103 -7.65 -0.87 5.05
N LEU A 104 -7.46 -2.15 4.71
CA LEU A 104 -8.50 -3.17 4.81
C LEU A 104 -7.88 -4.56 4.92
N PRO A 105 -8.66 -5.58 5.35
CA PRO A 105 -8.17 -6.95 5.43
C PRO A 105 -7.64 -7.43 4.06
N LEU A 106 -6.47 -8.05 4.05
CA LEU A 106 -5.80 -8.45 2.80
C LEU A 106 -6.68 -9.38 1.95
N GLU A 107 -7.46 -10.27 2.57
CA GLU A 107 -8.38 -11.16 1.85
C GLU A 107 -9.52 -10.40 1.15
N THR A 108 -10.06 -9.35 1.79
CA THR A 108 -11.06 -8.47 1.17
C THR A 108 -10.47 -7.72 -0.01
N TRP A 109 -9.23 -7.23 0.14
CA TRP A 109 -8.51 -6.63 -0.98
C TRP A 109 -8.25 -7.63 -2.10
N LYS A 110 -7.76 -8.85 -1.81
CA LYS A 110 -7.52 -9.88 -2.84
C LYS A 110 -8.78 -10.30 -3.58
N ALA A 111 -9.95 -10.23 -2.94
CA ALA A 111 -11.24 -10.51 -3.55
C ALA A 111 -11.73 -9.45 -4.57
N GLY A 112 -10.92 -8.44 -4.88
CA GLY A 112 -11.24 -7.43 -5.89
C GLY A 112 -11.93 -6.19 -5.35
N TRP A 113 -11.76 -5.89 -4.05
CA TRP A 113 -12.28 -4.65 -3.47
C TRP A 113 -11.72 -3.40 -4.17
N GLU A 114 -12.57 -2.42 -4.42
CA GLU A 114 -12.20 -1.09 -4.91
C GLU A 114 -13.05 -0.03 -4.21
N PRO A 115 -12.55 1.20 -4.04
CA PRO A 115 -13.33 2.29 -3.46
C PRO A 115 -14.50 2.66 -4.37
N ILE A 116 -15.63 3.00 -3.75
CA ILE A 116 -16.78 3.55 -4.46
C ILE A 116 -16.40 4.96 -4.94
N ARG A 117 -16.57 5.22 -6.24
CA ARG A 117 -16.31 6.51 -6.88
C ARG A 117 -17.55 7.39 -6.88
#